data_AF-V5WE41-F1
#
_entry.id   AF-V5WE41-F1
#
_cell.length_a   1.000
_cell.length_b   1.000
_cell.length_c   1.000
_cell.angle_alpha   90.00
_cell.angle_beta   90.00
_cell.angle_gamma   90.00
#
_symmetry.space_group_name_H-M   'P 1'
#
loop_
_entity.id
_entity.type
_entity.pdbx_description
1 polymer ?
#
loop_
_entity_poly.entity_id
_entity_poly.type
_entity_poly.pdbx_seq_one_letter_code
_entity_poly.pdbx_strand_id
1 'polypeptide(L)'
;MKSLKNYAFFLILFAPLVFGIFSALVKYAGPDPIIQMNMQQMQELDLQIQELGQVTSGAAISDETSRELESLRSEYDTIHRSVVLRRSERIKWVAFIAVMIFIVGAVVLLPGISKDRKDQGAPDQTAETGGVITPSGSANGGIQDPSTHSFASTVDWSPLKGGGASFKTHSLRSAGQNVLLLKSSNYFNLFSLAFGIPAVVLLLFEFIPGIILGDFTDAASVFSFAFRVDPTPYFFILLSVGLMFLFNSVTRIDAGQGILNLDGEKLPFESIAGFQVVSEMVSSRNSGSFLSHELNVILTDGSRKNLMDHGDLDALLHDGRRIAGLVGAPLWAMQYE
;
A
#
# COMPACT_ATOMS: atom_id res chain seq x y z
N MET A 1 -24.41 11.16 9.59
CA MET A 1 -24.66 12.05 8.42
C MET A 1 -23.44 12.78 7.84
N LYS A 2 -22.40 13.15 8.61
CA LYS A 2 -21.18 13.79 8.05
C LYS A 2 -20.35 12.86 7.14
N SER A 3 -20.29 11.56 7.45
CA SER A 3 -19.60 10.53 6.62
C SER A 3 -20.18 10.44 5.20
N LEU A 4 -21.51 10.34 5.04
CA LEU A 4 -22.17 10.22 3.73
C LEU A 4 -21.90 11.40 2.79
N LYS A 5 -21.74 12.62 3.33
CA LYS A 5 -21.47 13.83 2.52
C LYS A 5 -20.06 13.80 1.93
N ASN A 6 -19.08 13.24 2.64
CA ASN A 6 -17.70 13.12 2.15
C ASN A 6 -17.59 12.07 1.04
N TYR A 7 -18.35 10.96 1.15
CA TYR A 7 -18.43 9.95 0.09
C TYR A 7 -19.15 10.45 -1.15
N ALA A 8 -20.25 11.20 -0.99
CA ALA A 8 -20.96 11.82 -2.11
C ALA A 8 -20.08 12.83 -2.85
N PHE A 9 -19.28 13.63 -2.13
CA PHE A 9 -18.34 14.57 -2.73
C PHE A 9 -17.24 13.85 -3.53
N PHE A 10 -16.67 12.76 -2.99
CA PHE A 10 -15.70 11.93 -3.71
C PHE A 10 -16.28 11.27 -4.96
N LEU A 11 -17.50 10.71 -4.87
CA LEU A 11 -18.22 10.15 -6.02
C LEU A 11 -18.48 11.21 -7.10
N ILE A 12 -18.89 12.43 -6.73
CA ILE A 12 -19.17 13.52 -7.68
C ILE A 12 -17.89 14.02 -8.36
N LEU A 13 -16.76 14.10 -7.64
CA LEU A 13 -15.49 14.55 -8.21
C LEU A 13 -14.78 13.48 -9.05
N PHE A 14 -14.83 12.22 -8.63
CA PHE A 14 -14.09 11.14 -9.30
C PHE A 14 -14.93 10.40 -10.34
N ALA A 15 -16.26 10.37 -10.27
CA ALA A 15 -17.06 9.68 -11.29
C ALA A 15 -16.87 10.24 -12.72
N PRO A 16 -16.79 11.56 -12.96
CA PRO A 16 -16.50 12.09 -14.29
C PRO A 16 -15.10 11.72 -14.79
N LEU A 17 -14.11 11.66 -13.89
CA LEU A 17 -12.75 11.24 -14.21
C LEU A 17 -12.71 9.74 -14.55
N VAL A 18 -13.32 8.89 -13.72
CA VAL A 18 -13.43 7.45 -13.94
C VAL A 18 -14.19 7.15 -15.23
N PHE A 19 -15.29 7.87 -15.50
CA PHE A 19 -16.07 7.73 -16.73
C PHE A 19 -15.31 8.23 -17.96
N GLY A 20 -14.59 9.34 -17.85
CA GLY A 20 -13.73 9.87 -18.92
C GLY A 20 -12.60 8.91 -19.25
N ILE A 21 -11.94 8.36 -18.22
CA ILE A 21 -10.91 7.34 -18.34
C ILE A 21 -11.50 6.06 -18.95
N PHE A 22 -12.63 5.57 -18.46
CA PHE A 22 -13.29 4.38 -19.01
C PHE A 22 -13.70 4.56 -20.47
N SER A 23 -14.24 5.72 -20.84
CA SER A 23 -14.57 6.06 -22.22
C SER A 23 -13.32 6.12 -23.11
N ALA A 24 -12.24 6.72 -22.61
CA ALA A 24 -10.94 6.72 -23.29
C ALA A 24 -10.38 5.31 -23.43
N LEU A 25 -10.53 4.45 -22.41
CA LEU A 25 -10.13 3.04 -22.44
C LEU A 25 -10.96 2.24 -23.45
N VAL A 26 -12.27 2.43 -23.53
CA VAL A 26 -13.15 1.76 -24.50
C VAL A 26 -12.77 2.17 -25.92
N LYS A 27 -12.50 3.46 -26.16
CA LYS A 27 -11.99 3.94 -27.45
C LYS A 27 -10.60 3.37 -27.74
N TYR A 28 -9.73 3.36 -26.74
CA TYR A 28 -8.38 2.80 -26.83
C TYR A 28 -8.37 1.26 -26.86
N ALA A 29 -9.49 0.58 -26.63
CA ALA A 29 -9.66 -0.87 -26.80
C ALA A 29 -10.38 -1.24 -28.10
N GLY A 30 -10.90 -0.26 -28.87
CA GLY A 30 -11.54 -0.48 -30.17
C GLY A 30 -10.60 -1.09 -31.23
N PRO A 31 -11.07 -1.45 -32.42
CA PRO A 31 -10.21 -1.99 -33.47
C PRO A 31 -9.12 -0.97 -33.85
N ASP A 32 -7.84 -1.37 -33.74
CA ASP A 32 -6.72 -0.57 -34.25
C ASP A 32 -6.61 -0.84 -35.77
N PRO A 33 -6.73 0.17 -36.63
CA PRO A 33 -6.66 0.00 -38.08
C PRO A 33 -5.38 -0.70 -38.54
N ILE A 34 -4.25 -0.47 -37.87
CA ILE A 34 -2.97 -1.11 -38.19
C ILE A 34 -3.02 -2.60 -37.83
N ILE A 35 -3.60 -2.94 -36.68
CA ILE A 35 -3.78 -4.35 -36.30
C ILE A 35 -4.71 -5.06 -37.30
N GLN A 36 -5.78 -4.40 -37.75
CA GLN A 36 -6.71 -4.97 -38.75
C GLN A 36 -6.02 -5.20 -40.09
N MET A 37 -5.28 -4.20 -40.58
CA MET A 37 -4.51 -4.32 -41.82
C MET A 37 -3.49 -5.45 -41.73
N ASN A 38 -2.72 -5.53 -40.64
CA ASN A 38 -1.73 -6.58 -40.45
C ASN A 38 -2.37 -7.97 -40.30
N MET A 39 -3.54 -8.07 -39.68
CA MET A 39 -4.29 -9.33 -39.60
C MET A 39 -4.76 -9.79 -40.98
N GLN A 40 -5.19 -8.88 -41.86
CA GLN A 40 -5.55 -9.22 -43.24
C GLN A 40 -4.32 -9.68 -44.04
N GLN A 41 -3.20 -8.96 -43.93
CA GLN A 41 -1.93 -9.36 -44.57
C GLN A 41 -1.46 -10.74 -44.09
N MET A 42 -1.58 -11.05 -42.80
CA MET A 42 -1.26 -12.38 -42.28
C MET A 42 -2.14 -13.49 -42.87
N GLN A 43 -3.44 -13.22 -43.09
CA GLN A 43 -4.35 -14.19 -43.72
C GLN A 43 -3.96 -14.44 -45.18
N GLU A 44 -3.56 -13.39 -45.91
CA GLU A 44 -3.06 -13.52 -47.28
C GLU A 44 -1.76 -14.33 -47.34
N LEU A 45 -0.80 -14.05 -46.44
CA LEU A 45 0.46 -14.78 -46.35
C LEU A 45 0.25 -16.26 -45.97
N ASP A 46 -0.67 -16.56 -45.05
CA ASP A 46 -0.97 -17.94 -44.66
C ASP A 46 -1.56 -18.75 -45.83
N LEU A 47 -2.42 -18.13 -46.64
CA LEU A 47 -2.95 -18.75 -47.87
C LEU A 47 -1.82 -19.03 -48.88
N GLN A 48 -0.93 -18.06 -49.12
CA GLN A 48 0.21 -18.24 -50.03
C GLN A 48 1.15 -19.36 -49.56
N ILE A 49 1.46 -19.41 -48.25
CA ILE A 49 2.27 -20.46 -47.64
C ILE A 49 1.61 -21.84 -47.82
N GLN A 50 0.28 -21.93 -47.65
CA GLN A 50 -0.47 -23.17 -47.86
C GLN A 50 -0.46 -23.61 -49.32
N GLU A 51 -0.65 -22.70 -50.27
CA GLU A 51 -0.62 -22.98 -51.72
C GLU A 51 0.75 -23.50 -52.16
N LEU A 52 1.84 -22.82 -51.78
CA LEU A 52 3.22 -23.26 -52.04
C LEU A 52 3.55 -24.60 -51.37
N GLY A 53 3.05 -24.82 -50.15
CA GLY A 53 3.20 -26.07 -49.42
C GLY A 53 2.51 -27.27 -50.10
N GLN A 54 1.36 -27.05 -50.74
CA GLN A 54 0.67 -28.10 -51.50
C GLN A 54 1.43 -28.46 -52.78
N VAL A 55 1.94 -27.47 -53.52
CA VAL A 55 2.72 -27.69 -54.75
C VAL A 55 3.98 -28.51 -54.48
N THR A 56 4.63 -28.28 -53.34
CA THR A 56 5.88 -28.95 -52.96
C THR A 56 5.70 -30.39 -52.46
N SER A 57 4.50 -30.78 -52.03
CA SER A 57 4.23 -32.14 -51.51
C SER A 57 4.27 -33.26 -52.57
N GLY A 58 4.32 -32.92 -53.86
CA GLY A 58 4.30 -33.87 -54.99
C GLY A 58 5.54 -33.90 -55.89
N ALA A 59 6.51 -32.99 -55.72
CA ALA A 59 7.67 -32.87 -56.60
C ALA A 59 8.95 -32.53 -55.82
N ALA A 60 10.12 -32.80 -56.41
CA ALA A 60 11.39 -32.34 -55.84
C ALA A 60 11.36 -30.81 -55.73
N ILE A 61 11.47 -30.29 -54.50
CA ILE A 61 11.41 -28.86 -54.20
C ILE A 61 12.59 -28.17 -54.88
N SER A 62 12.34 -27.15 -55.69
CA SER A 62 13.41 -26.33 -56.24
C SER A 62 13.99 -25.42 -55.13
N ASP A 63 15.27 -25.08 -55.24
CA ASP A 63 15.92 -24.13 -54.31
C ASP A 63 15.19 -22.78 -54.30
N GLU A 64 14.57 -22.39 -55.42
CA GLU A 64 13.82 -21.14 -55.56
C GLU A 64 12.53 -21.16 -54.71
N THR A 65 11.75 -22.25 -54.79
CA THR A 65 10.53 -22.40 -54.00
C THR A 65 10.83 -22.47 -52.50
N SER A 66 11.97 -23.07 -52.12
CA SER A 66 12.42 -23.08 -50.71
C SER A 66 12.72 -21.67 -50.20
N ARG A 67 13.45 -20.85 -50.99
CA ARG A 67 13.77 -19.47 -50.62
C ARG A 67 12.53 -18.58 -50.54
N GLU A 68 11.58 -18.75 -51.46
CA GLU A 68 10.31 -18.03 -51.44
C GLU A 68 9.50 -18.37 -50.18
N LEU A 69 9.39 -19.66 -49.83
CA LEU A 69 8.69 -20.11 -48.62
C LEU A 69 9.35 -19.57 -47.34
N GLU A 70 10.68 -19.55 -47.27
CA GLU A 70 11.41 -18.95 -46.14
C GLU A 70 11.18 -17.44 -46.04
N SER A 71 11.13 -16.74 -47.17
CA SER A 71 10.83 -15.30 -47.23
C SER A 71 9.43 -15.01 -46.70
N LEU A 72 8.41 -15.75 -47.16
CA LEU A 72 7.02 -15.59 -46.72
C LEU A 72 6.85 -15.89 -45.22
N ARG A 73 7.51 -16.93 -44.70
CA ARG A 73 7.50 -17.25 -43.27
C ARG A 73 8.14 -16.15 -42.43
N SER A 74 9.28 -15.62 -42.87
CA SER A 74 9.96 -14.50 -42.20
C SER A 74 9.10 -13.24 -42.18
N GLU A 75 8.40 -12.94 -43.27
CA GLU A 75 7.46 -11.82 -43.34
C GLU A 75 6.25 -12.04 -42.42
N TYR A 76 5.66 -13.24 -42.44
CA TYR A 76 4.56 -13.63 -41.56
C TYR A 76 4.96 -13.47 -40.09
N ASP A 77 6.12 -13.98 -39.68
CA ASP A 77 6.62 -13.89 -38.30
C ASP A 77 6.84 -12.43 -37.87
N THR A 78 7.35 -11.60 -38.78
CA THR A 78 7.52 -10.16 -38.55
C THR A 78 6.19 -9.46 -38.31
N ILE A 79 5.19 -9.72 -39.16
CA ILE A 79 3.85 -9.13 -39.01
C ILE A 79 3.17 -9.67 -37.75
N HIS A 80 3.25 -10.97 -37.49
CA HIS A 80 2.70 -11.61 -36.29
C HIS A 80 3.26 -10.96 -35.02
N ARG A 81 4.59 -10.80 -34.93
CA ARG A 81 5.25 -10.13 -33.81
C ARG A 81 4.73 -8.70 -33.63
N SER A 82 4.60 -7.95 -34.72
CA SER A 82 4.09 -6.57 -34.65
C SER A 82 2.65 -6.49 -34.11
N VAL A 83 1.78 -7.43 -34.51
CA VAL A 83 0.39 -7.52 -34.06
C VAL A 83 0.33 -7.89 -32.58
N VAL A 84 1.09 -8.91 -32.17
CA VAL A 84 1.15 -9.36 -30.78
C VAL A 84 1.64 -8.23 -29.87
N LEU A 85 2.73 -7.53 -30.24
CA LEU A 85 3.28 -6.44 -29.46
C LEU A 85 2.29 -5.27 -29.32
N ARG A 86 1.70 -4.78 -30.43
CA ARG A 86 0.71 -3.68 -30.38
C ARG A 86 -0.53 -4.04 -29.58
N ARG A 87 -1.03 -5.27 -29.72
CA ARG A 87 -2.18 -5.73 -28.93
C ARG A 87 -1.84 -5.80 -27.45
N SER A 88 -0.64 -6.29 -27.11
CA SER A 88 -0.18 -6.38 -25.73
C SER A 88 -0.05 -4.98 -25.09
N GLU A 89 0.52 -4.00 -25.79
CA GLU A 89 0.61 -2.60 -25.36
C GLU A 89 -0.75 -2.02 -25.00
N ARG A 90 -1.77 -2.30 -25.83
CA ARG A 90 -3.10 -1.73 -25.56
C ARG A 90 -3.73 -2.34 -24.32
N ILE A 91 -3.60 -3.66 -24.17
CA ILE A 91 -4.13 -4.39 -23.01
C ILE A 91 -3.39 -3.96 -21.73
N LYS A 92 -2.07 -3.71 -21.79
CA LYS A 92 -1.26 -3.17 -20.68
C LYS A 92 -1.88 -1.94 -20.06
N TRP A 93 -2.11 -0.91 -20.86
CA TRP A 93 -2.63 0.37 -20.38
C TRP A 93 -4.04 0.25 -19.82
N VAL A 94 -4.90 -0.54 -20.47
CA VAL A 94 -6.26 -0.81 -19.97
C VAL A 94 -6.22 -1.49 -18.61
N ALA A 95 -5.42 -2.54 -18.47
CA ALA A 95 -5.30 -3.28 -17.22
C ALA A 95 -4.67 -2.43 -16.10
N PHE A 96 -3.61 -1.69 -16.40
CA PHE A 96 -2.97 -0.78 -15.44
C PHE A 96 -3.96 0.24 -14.88
N ILE A 97 -4.71 0.91 -15.77
CA ILE A 97 -5.68 1.91 -15.36
C ILE A 97 -6.82 1.30 -14.53
N ALA A 98 -7.33 0.13 -14.92
CA ALA A 98 -8.37 -0.57 -14.17
C ALA A 98 -7.89 -0.93 -12.75
N VAL A 99 -6.66 -1.42 -12.61
CA VAL A 99 -6.04 -1.72 -11.31
C VAL A 99 -5.86 -0.44 -10.49
N MET A 100 -5.40 0.66 -11.08
CA MET A 100 -5.25 1.94 -10.39
C MET A 100 -6.60 2.46 -9.86
N ILE A 101 -7.67 2.39 -10.66
CA ILE A 101 -9.01 2.79 -10.23
C ILE A 101 -9.47 1.94 -9.04
N PHE A 102 -9.31 0.62 -9.12
CA PHE A 102 -9.69 -0.31 -8.04
C PHE A 102 -8.94 -0.01 -6.75
N ILE A 103 -7.63 0.21 -6.84
CA ILE A 103 -6.75 0.50 -5.70
C ILE A 103 -7.10 1.85 -5.07
N VAL A 104 -7.27 2.91 -5.86
CA VAL A 104 -7.67 4.22 -5.35
C VAL A 104 -9.04 4.12 -4.67
N GLY A 105 -9.97 3.38 -5.28
CA GLY A 105 -11.26 3.07 -4.66
C GLY A 105 -11.10 2.37 -3.32
N ALA A 106 -10.29 1.31 -3.23
CA ALA A 106 -10.05 0.59 -1.99
C ALA A 106 -9.44 1.49 -0.92
N VAL A 107 -8.37 2.23 -1.23
CA VAL A 107 -7.66 3.10 -0.28
C VAL A 107 -8.56 4.22 0.25
N VAL A 108 -9.39 4.82 -0.61
CA VAL A 108 -10.31 5.90 -0.22
C VAL A 108 -11.51 5.37 0.56
N LEU A 109 -12.05 4.21 0.20
CA LEU A 109 -13.29 3.70 0.79
C LEU A 109 -13.07 2.95 2.12
N LEU A 110 -11.95 2.24 2.27
CA LEU A 110 -11.69 1.38 3.43
C LEU A 110 -11.62 2.11 4.79
N PRO A 111 -11.08 3.35 4.90
CA PRO A 111 -11.02 4.05 6.18
C PRO A 111 -12.39 4.27 6.85
N GLY A 112 -13.48 4.45 6.10
CA GLY A 112 -14.80 4.66 6.70
C GLY A 112 -15.54 3.38 7.07
N ILE A 113 -15.24 2.24 6.44
CA ILE A 113 -15.86 0.94 6.79
C ILE A 113 -15.44 0.51 8.21
N SER A 114 -14.21 0.86 8.64
CA SER A 114 -13.74 0.59 9.99
C SER A 114 -14.49 1.39 11.07
N LYS A 115 -15.07 2.55 10.72
CA LYS A 115 -15.71 3.43 11.71
C LYS A 115 -17.13 2.96 12.02
N ASP A 116 -17.89 2.55 11.00
CA ASP A 116 -19.26 2.05 11.18
C ASP A 116 -19.35 0.73 11.97
N ARG A 117 -18.27 -0.07 11.98
CA ARG A 117 -18.22 -1.34 12.74
C ARG A 117 -17.98 -1.16 14.24
N LYS A 118 -17.48 0.01 14.68
CA LYS A 118 -17.33 0.34 16.12
C LYS A 118 -18.63 0.91 16.70
N ASP A 119 -19.44 1.59 15.90
CA ASP A 119 -20.70 2.17 16.35
C ASP A 119 -21.83 1.13 16.41
N GLN A 120 -21.72 0.04 15.65
CA GLN A 120 -22.56 -1.15 15.79
C GLN A 120 -21.93 -2.05 16.83
N GLY A 121 -22.29 -1.83 18.10
CA GLY A 121 -21.74 -2.53 19.29
C GLY A 121 -21.68 -4.05 19.15
N ALA A 122 -20.64 -4.55 18.50
CA ALA A 122 -20.25 -5.94 18.57
C ALA A 122 -19.82 -6.15 20.03
N PRO A 123 -20.52 -7.01 20.80
CA PRO A 123 -20.05 -7.38 22.11
C PRO A 123 -18.65 -7.96 21.92
N ASP A 124 -17.69 -7.44 22.67
CA ASP A 124 -16.32 -7.89 22.71
C ASP A 124 -16.29 -9.38 23.08
N GLN A 125 -16.42 -10.25 22.08
CA GLN A 125 -16.37 -11.71 22.22
C GLN A 125 -14.95 -12.25 22.09
N THR A 126 -13.94 -11.37 22.14
CA THR A 126 -12.63 -11.79 22.66
C THR A 126 -12.67 -11.79 24.18
N ALA A 127 -13.48 -12.70 24.71
CA ALA A 127 -13.20 -13.36 25.97
C ALA A 127 -11.92 -14.19 25.79
N GLU A 128 -10.77 -13.51 25.65
CA GLU A 128 -9.50 -14.11 25.99
C GLU A 128 -9.48 -14.24 27.52
N THR A 129 -9.60 -15.50 27.93
CA THR A 129 -9.32 -16.03 29.26
C THR A 129 -7.84 -15.86 29.65
N GLY A 130 -7.37 -14.61 29.69
CA GLY A 130 -6.04 -14.23 30.15
C GLY A 130 -6.18 -13.42 31.44
N GLY A 131 -5.63 -13.96 32.53
CA GLY A 131 -5.76 -13.45 33.89
C GLY A 131 -5.67 -11.93 33.99
N VAL A 132 -6.64 -11.36 34.72
CA VAL A 132 -6.64 -9.97 35.17
C VAL A 132 -5.34 -9.72 35.93
N ILE A 133 -4.38 -9.07 35.27
CA ILE A 133 -3.25 -8.46 35.96
C ILE A 133 -3.84 -7.27 36.72
N THR A 134 -4.18 -7.47 37.99
CA THR A 134 -4.40 -6.35 38.91
C THR A 134 -3.03 -5.73 39.19
N PRO A 135 -2.78 -4.46 38.82
CA PRO A 135 -1.54 -3.78 39.18
C PRO A 135 -1.51 -3.62 40.70
N SER A 136 -0.66 -4.40 41.35
CA SER A 136 -0.34 -4.25 42.76
C SER A 136 0.54 -3.01 42.93
N GLY A 137 -0.09 -1.85 43.07
CA GLY A 137 0.56 -0.61 43.52
C GLY A 137 0.18 0.62 42.70
N SER A 138 -0.82 1.36 43.19
CA SER A 138 -1.04 2.83 43.15
C SER A 138 -0.63 3.70 41.94
N ALA A 139 -0.23 3.15 40.80
CA ALA A 139 -0.16 3.85 39.51
C ALA A 139 -1.41 3.46 38.73
N ASN A 140 -2.57 3.99 39.16
CA ASN A 140 -3.80 3.83 38.41
C ASN A 140 -3.52 4.36 37.00
N GLY A 141 -3.61 3.51 35.98
CA GLY A 141 -3.53 3.88 34.56
C GLY A 141 -4.69 4.78 34.09
N GLY A 142 -5.25 5.58 35.00
CA GLY A 142 -6.13 6.69 34.71
C GLY A 142 -5.36 7.84 34.09
N ILE A 143 -6.07 8.62 33.28
CA ILE A 143 -5.56 9.86 32.70
C ILE A 143 -5.45 10.89 33.82
N GLN A 144 -4.28 11.51 33.97
CA GLN A 144 -4.02 12.52 34.99
C GLN A 144 -3.94 13.92 34.36
N ASP A 145 -4.45 14.92 35.08
CA ASP A 145 -4.33 16.32 34.70
C ASP A 145 -2.88 16.80 34.90
N PRO A 146 -2.19 17.22 33.83
CA PRO A 146 -0.79 17.63 33.94
C PRO A 146 -0.56 18.88 34.79
N SER A 147 -1.56 19.74 34.97
CA SER A 147 -1.43 20.94 35.82
C SER A 147 -1.26 20.60 37.30
N THR A 148 -1.71 19.42 37.71
CA THR A 148 -1.64 18.94 39.09
C THR A 148 -0.36 18.16 39.40
N HIS A 149 0.41 17.77 38.39
CA HIS A 149 1.60 16.94 38.53
C HIS A 149 2.87 17.78 38.40
N SER A 150 3.71 17.81 39.44
CA SER A 150 4.88 18.69 39.54
C SER A 150 5.89 18.54 38.39
N PHE A 151 6.06 17.34 37.86
CA PHE A 151 6.94 17.09 36.71
C PHE A 151 6.26 17.43 35.37
N ALA A 152 4.95 17.14 35.23
CA ALA A 152 4.26 17.26 33.96
C ALA A 152 4.06 18.73 33.54
N SER A 153 3.97 19.62 34.53
CA SER A 153 3.89 21.07 34.32
C SER A 153 5.21 21.70 33.85
N THR A 154 6.35 21.01 33.99
CA THR A 154 7.65 21.49 33.51
C THR A 154 8.00 21.04 32.10
N VAL A 155 7.27 20.04 31.57
CA VAL A 155 7.51 19.47 30.26
C VAL A 155 6.75 20.28 29.21
N ASP A 156 7.33 20.42 28.03
CA ASP A 156 6.66 21.11 26.92
C ASP A 156 5.42 20.33 26.42
N TRP A 157 4.36 21.05 26.07
CA TRP A 157 3.08 20.54 25.58
C TRP A 157 2.85 20.88 24.10
N SER A 158 3.88 21.39 23.40
CA SER A 158 3.83 21.57 21.95
C SER A 158 4.06 20.24 21.21
N PRO A 159 3.48 20.06 20.01
CA PRO A 159 3.70 18.87 19.19
C PRO A 159 5.19 18.62 18.89
N LEU A 160 5.65 17.37 19.02
CA LEU A 160 7.03 17.00 18.72
C LEU A 160 7.32 16.98 17.22
N LYS A 161 6.33 16.56 16.41
CA LYS A 161 6.44 16.50 14.95
C LYS A 161 5.24 17.24 14.34
N GLY A 162 5.52 18.34 13.66
CA GLY A 162 4.47 19.04 12.92
C GLY A 162 3.95 18.23 11.74
N GLY A 163 2.64 18.23 11.54
CA GLY A 163 1.99 17.71 10.33
C GLY A 163 1.00 16.59 10.60
N GLY A 164 1.09 15.95 11.77
CA GLY A 164 0.14 14.97 12.28
C GLY A 164 -0.28 13.85 11.32
N ALA A 165 -1.24 13.04 11.76
CA ALA A 165 -1.88 12.05 10.91
C ALA A 165 -3.39 12.06 11.16
N SER A 166 -4.17 12.21 10.09
CA SER A 166 -5.64 12.11 10.16
C SER A 166 -6.14 10.66 10.33
N PHE A 167 -5.22 9.70 10.32
CA PHE A 167 -5.50 8.27 10.40
C PHE A 167 -4.59 7.57 11.41
N LYS A 168 -4.98 6.36 11.78
CA LYS A 168 -4.24 5.49 12.71
C LYS A 168 -2.93 5.04 12.05
N THR A 169 -1.80 5.60 12.47
CA THR A 169 -0.47 5.23 11.92
C THR A 169 -0.01 3.86 12.40
N HIS A 170 -0.21 3.57 13.68
CA HIS A 170 0.20 2.33 14.33
C HIS A 170 -0.98 1.63 15.00
N SER A 171 -0.89 0.33 15.22
CA SER A 171 -1.85 -0.48 15.97
C SER A 171 -1.13 -1.16 17.12
N LEU A 172 -1.69 -1.02 18.32
CA LEU A 172 -1.24 -1.74 19.50
C LEU A 172 -1.76 -3.18 19.44
N ARG A 173 -0.86 -4.16 19.49
CA ARG A 173 -1.18 -5.59 19.50
C ARG A 173 -0.48 -6.26 20.68
N SER A 174 -1.19 -7.16 21.36
CA SER A 174 -0.58 -8.02 22.37
C SER A 174 0.23 -9.13 21.66
N ALA A 175 1.46 -9.35 22.10
CA ALA A 175 2.30 -10.47 21.63
C ALA A 175 2.60 -11.49 22.75
N GLY A 176 2.00 -11.30 23.92
CA GLY A 176 2.12 -12.13 25.11
C GLY A 176 1.49 -11.39 26.30
N GLN A 177 1.49 -12.01 27.48
CA GLN A 177 0.89 -11.43 28.69
C GLN A 177 1.53 -10.09 29.11
N ASN A 178 2.84 -9.93 28.86
CA ASN A 178 3.64 -8.78 29.29
C ASN A 178 4.31 -8.06 28.12
N VAL A 179 3.85 -8.29 26.88
CA VAL A 179 4.48 -7.74 25.68
C VAL A 179 3.44 -7.08 24.79
N LEU A 180 3.64 -5.80 24.54
CA LEU A 180 2.89 -5.03 23.55
C LEU A 180 3.78 -4.70 22.35
N LEU A 181 3.22 -4.86 21.16
CA LEU A 181 3.84 -4.46 19.90
C LEU A 181 3.02 -3.34 19.29
N LEU A 182 3.69 -2.22 19.05
CA LEU A 182 3.15 -1.13 18.28
C LEU A 182 3.66 -1.29 16.85
N LYS A 183 2.77 -1.77 15.98
CA LYS A 183 3.08 -2.05 14.57
C LYS A 183 2.36 -1.07 13.69
N SER A 184 2.97 -0.67 12.59
CA SER A 184 2.26 0.11 11.57
C SER A 184 0.93 -0.51 11.18
N SER A 185 -0.06 0.35 10.97
CA SER A 185 -1.39 -0.08 10.61
C SER A 185 -1.37 -0.75 9.24
N ASN A 186 -2.32 -1.67 9.03
CA ASN A 186 -2.47 -2.34 7.72
C ASN A 186 -2.70 -1.34 6.58
N TYR A 187 -3.10 -0.11 6.89
CA TYR A 187 -3.30 0.96 5.92
C TYR A 187 -2.00 1.31 5.17
N PHE A 188 -0.86 1.39 5.84
CA PHE A 188 0.42 1.66 5.17
C PHE A 188 0.87 0.51 4.26
N ASN A 189 0.64 -0.74 4.70
CA ASN A 189 0.89 -1.91 3.86
C ASN A 189 -0.03 -1.90 2.63
N LEU A 190 -1.28 -1.51 2.77
CA LEU A 190 -2.20 -1.38 1.63
C LEU A 190 -1.81 -0.21 0.71
N PHE A 191 -1.40 0.92 1.28
CA PHE A 191 -0.94 2.08 0.54
C PHE A 191 0.32 1.77 -0.27
N SER A 192 1.29 1.04 0.29
CA SER A 192 2.48 0.62 -0.46
C SER A 192 2.12 -0.36 -1.59
N LEU A 193 1.21 -1.31 -1.35
CA LEU A 193 0.68 -2.20 -2.39
C LEU A 193 0.00 -1.45 -3.54
N ALA A 194 -0.47 -0.22 -3.32
CA ALA A 194 -1.03 0.63 -4.37
C ALA A 194 -0.04 0.89 -5.50
N PHE A 195 1.27 0.84 -5.21
CA PHE A 195 2.34 0.99 -6.19
C PHE A 195 2.84 -0.37 -6.69
N GLY A 196 2.89 -1.37 -5.81
CA GLY A 196 3.43 -2.70 -6.14
C GLY A 196 2.54 -3.49 -7.10
N ILE A 197 1.22 -3.55 -6.85
CA ILE A 197 0.31 -4.37 -7.66
C ILE A 197 0.24 -3.89 -9.13
N PRO A 198 0.01 -2.60 -9.44
CA PRO A 198 0.01 -2.15 -10.83
C PRO A 198 1.34 -2.40 -11.53
N ALA A 199 2.45 -2.23 -10.81
CA ALA A 199 3.77 -2.45 -11.35
C ALA A 199 4.04 -3.92 -11.69
N VAL A 200 3.63 -4.85 -10.83
CA VAL A 200 3.68 -6.30 -11.14
C VAL A 200 2.80 -6.62 -12.35
N VAL A 201 1.61 -6.04 -12.44
CA VAL A 201 0.72 -6.23 -13.60
C VAL A 201 1.37 -5.74 -14.89
N LEU A 202 1.94 -4.53 -14.89
CA LEU A 202 2.69 -4.00 -16.04
C LEU A 202 3.83 -4.93 -16.44
N LEU A 203 4.62 -5.38 -15.45
CA LEU A 203 5.74 -6.30 -15.68
C LEU A 203 5.27 -7.62 -16.31
N LEU A 204 4.17 -8.21 -15.82
CA LEU A 204 3.63 -9.45 -16.40
C LEU A 204 3.27 -9.26 -17.87
N PHE A 205 2.65 -8.14 -18.22
CA PHE A 205 2.32 -7.87 -19.61
C PHE A 205 3.53 -7.62 -20.50
N GLU A 206 4.67 -7.15 -19.96
CA GLU A 206 5.93 -7.07 -20.71
C GLU A 206 6.46 -8.46 -21.04
N PHE A 207 6.36 -9.40 -20.09
CA PHE A 207 6.90 -10.74 -20.24
C PHE A 207 5.99 -11.69 -21.05
N ILE A 208 4.66 -11.53 -20.97
CA ILE A 208 3.70 -12.43 -21.65
C ILE A 208 3.96 -12.56 -23.17
N PRO A 209 4.15 -11.46 -23.94
CA PRO A 209 4.48 -11.54 -25.35
C PRO A 209 5.75 -12.34 -25.63
N GLY A 210 6.81 -12.14 -24.84
CA GLY A 210 8.06 -12.88 -24.97
C GLY A 210 7.86 -14.39 -24.73
N ILE A 211 7.02 -14.77 -23.77
CA ILE A 211 6.64 -16.17 -23.53
C ILE A 211 5.88 -16.73 -24.73
N ILE A 212 4.88 -16.00 -25.24
CA ILE A 212 4.04 -16.44 -26.37
C ILE A 212 4.87 -16.60 -27.64
N LEU A 213 5.81 -15.70 -27.88
CA LEU A 213 6.70 -15.71 -29.05
C LEU A 213 7.87 -16.70 -28.92
N GLY A 214 8.04 -17.34 -27.77
CA GLY A 214 9.15 -18.27 -27.52
C GLY A 214 10.52 -17.57 -27.41
N ASP A 215 10.54 -16.27 -27.09
CA ASP A 215 11.78 -15.47 -26.93
C ASP A 215 12.63 -15.93 -25.71
N PHE A 216 12.07 -16.76 -24.83
CA PHE A 216 12.72 -17.25 -23.60
C PHE A 216 13.10 -18.72 -23.68
N THR A 217 14.33 -19.00 -24.13
CA THR A 217 14.86 -20.37 -24.27
C THR A 217 15.69 -20.82 -23.06
N ASP A 218 16.21 -19.88 -22.28
CA ASP A 218 17.03 -20.12 -21.09
C ASP A 218 16.96 -18.96 -20.08
N ALA A 219 17.61 -19.09 -18.93
CA ALA A 219 17.63 -18.03 -17.91
C ALA A 219 18.35 -16.75 -18.39
N ALA A 220 19.32 -16.85 -19.31
CA ALA A 220 20.08 -15.71 -19.80
C ALA A 220 19.24 -14.81 -20.72
N SER A 221 18.39 -15.41 -21.55
CA SER A 221 17.42 -14.71 -22.40
C SER A 221 16.38 -13.95 -21.57
N VAL A 222 15.85 -14.57 -20.50
CA VAL A 222 14.94 -13.91 -19.55
C VAL A 222 15.62 -12.73 -18.87
N PHE A 223 16.87 -12.90 -18.41
CA PHE A 223 17.62 -11.83 -17.77
C PHE A 223 17.90 -10.70 -18.77
N SER A 224 18.39 -10.99 -19.97
CA SER A 224 18.65 -9.97 -21.00
C SER A 224 17.40 -9.19 -21.36
N PHE A 225 16.25 -9.86 -21.44
CA PHE A 225 14.97 -9.22 -21.66
C PHE A 225 14.60 -8.28 -20.51
N ALA A 226 14.75 -8.71 -19.25
CA ALA A 226 14.47 -7.88 -18.08
C ALA A 226 15.23 -6.54 -18.09
N PHE A 227 16.44 -6.47 -18.64
CA PHE A 227 17.20 -5.20 -18.76
C PHE A 227 16.78 -4.34 -19.96
N ARG A 228 16.06 -4.91 -20.93
CA ARG A 228 15.53 -4.18 -22.09
C ARG A 228 14.13 -3.63 -21.85
N VAL A 229 13.39 -4.23 -20.92
CA VAL A 229 12.07 -3.78 -20.50
C VAL A 229 12.16 -2.38 -19.89
N ASP A 230 11.09 -1.61 -20.06
CA ASP A 230 10.94 -0.29 -19.43
C ASP A 230 11.28 -0.36 -17.92
N PRO A 231 12.13 0.53 -17.38
CA PRO A 231 12.53 0.49 -15.97
C PRO A 231 11.39 0.85 -15.00
N THR A 232 10.29 1.41 -15.47
CA THR A 232 9.18 1.95 -14.68
C THR A 232 8.55 0.94 -13.72
N PRO A 233 8.18 -0.30 -14.12
CA PRO A 233 7.62 -1.28 -13.21
C PRO A 233 8.61 -1.66 -12.09
N TYR A 234 9.90 -1.77 -12.40
CA TYR A 234 10.93 -2.06 -11.40
C TYR A 234 11.05 -0.93 -10.37
N PHE A 235 11.03 0.32 -10.81
CA PHE A 235 11.03 1.48 -9.91
C PHE A 235 9.84 1.46 -8.96
N PHE A 236 8.62 1.19 -9.45
CA PHE A 236 7.43 1.15 -8.60
C PHE A 236 7.38 -0.06 -7.66
N ILE A 237 7.91 -1.22 -8.08
CA ILE A 237 8.10 -2.37 -7.19
C ILE A 237 9.09 -2.01 -6.07
N LEU A 238 10.24 -1.42 -6.41
CA LEU A 238 11.23 -0.99 -5.44
C LEU A 238 10.67 0.09 -4.50
N LEU A 239 9.89 1.04 -5.02
CA LEU A 239 9.18 2.03 -4.20
C LEU A 239 8.20 1.37 -3.25
N SER A 240 7.36 0.44 -3.74
CA SER A 240 6.41 -0.32 -2.91
C SER A 240 7.13 -1.05 -1.77
N VAL A 241 8.16 -1.82 -2.10
CA VAL A 241 8.96 -2.59 -1.13
C VAL A 241 9.70 -1.66 -0.17
N GLY A 242 10.29 -0.57 -0.68
CA GLY A 242 10.96 0.44 0.11
C GLY A 242 10.03 1.11 1.11
N LEU A 243 8.83 1.51 0.69
CA LEU A 243 7.80 2.05 1.59
C LEU A 243 7.40 1.02 2.64
N MET A 244 7.24 -0.27 2.28
CA MET A 244 6.98 -1.31 3.28
C MET A 244 8.11 -1.40 4.31
N PHE A 245 9.38 -1.37 3.92
CA PHE A 245 10.49 -1.40 4.87
C PHE A 245 10.57 -0.15 5.74
N LEU A 246 10.43 1.03 5.14
CA LEU A 246 10.50 2.32 5.84
C LEU A 246 9.42 2.46 6.92
N PHE A 247 8.23 1.90 6.67
CA PHE A 247 7.12 1.97 7.60
C PHE A 247 6.93 0.69 8.42
N ASN A 248 7.79 -0.32 8.33
CA ASN A 248 7.65 -1.55 9.14
C ASN A 248 8.45 -1.49 10.45
N SER A 249 8.67 -0.29 11.02
CA SER A 249 9.20 -0.19 12.37
C SER A 249 8.22 -0.84 13.35
N VAL A 250 8.78 -1.61 14.28
CA VAL A 250 8.00 -2.27 15.34
C VAL A 250 8.56 -1.80 16.66
N THR A 251 7.78 -0.98 17.36
CA THR A 251 8.09 -0.62 18.73
C THR A 251 7.61 -1.75 19.64
N ARG A 252 8.50 -2.27 20.49
CA ARG A 252 8.22 -3.38 21.40
C ARG A 252 8.31 -2.88 22.84
N ILE A 253 7.26 -3.11 23.60
CA ILE A 253 7.21 -2.83 25.04
C ILE A 253 7.16 -4.17 25.75
N ASP A 254 8.19 -4.48 26.53
CA ASP A 254 8.35 -5.77 27.20
C ASP A 254 8.51 -5.57 28.71
N ALA A 255 7.43 -5.79 29.47
CA ALA A 255 7.46 -5.64 30.91
C ALA A 255 8.24 -6.75 31.62
N GLY A 256 8.44 -7.90 30.98
CA GLY A 256 9.30 -8.95 31.55
C GLY A 256 10.77 -8.54 31.56
N GLN A 257 11.18 -7.68 30.62
CA GLN A 257 12.52 -7.11 30.55
C GLN A 257 12.61 -5.69 31.14
N GLY A 258 11.47 -5.03 31.38
CA GLY A 258 11.44 -3.62 31.80
C GLY A 258 11.99 -2.67 30.73
N ILE A 259 11.79 -3.00 29.44
CA ILE A 259 12.39 -2.26 28.31
C ILE A 259 11.30 -1.90 27.29
N LEU A 260 11.34 -0.65 26.84
CA LEU A 260 10.65 -0.15 25.65
C LEU A 260 11.68 0.03 24.54
N ASN A 261 11.56 -0.72 23.45
CA ASN A 261 12.40 -0.59 22.26
C ASN A 261 11.67 0.28 21.23
N LEU A 262 12.14 1.51 21.04
CA LEU A 262 11.60 2.52 20.12
C LEU A 262 12.64 2.81 19.04
N ASP A 263 12.32 2.51 17.79
CA ASP A 263 13.19 2.75 16.63
C ASP A 263 14.62 2.19 16.79
N GLY A 264 14.76 1.06 17.50
CA GLY A 264 16.04 0.40 17.76
C GLY A 264 16.73 0.85 19.04
N GLU A 265 16.26 1.91 19.68
CA GLU A 265 16.75 2.40 20.96
C GLU A 265 16.02 1.71 22.11
N LYS A 266 16.79 1.18 23.07
CA LYS A 266 16.24 0.54 24.27
C LYS A 266 16.14 1.58 25.39
N LEU A 267 14.91 1.86 25.80
CA LEU A 267 14.56 2.73 26.93
C LEU A 267 14.15 1.86 28.12
N PRO A 268 14.93 1.81 29.21
CA PRO A 268 14.50 1.18 30.45
C PRO A 268 13.25 1.86 31.00
N PHE A 269 12.30 1.10 31.57
CA PHE A 269 11.09 1.66 32.17
C PHE A 269 11.40 2.67 33.28
N GLU A 270 12.47 2.44 34.03
CA GLU A 270 12.98 3.33 35.07
C GLU A 270 13.46 4.70 34.54
N SER A 271 13.77 4.81 33.25
CA SER A 271 14.06 6.10 32.61
C SER A 271 12.81 6.83 32.10
N ILE A 272 11.64 6.19 32.16
CA ILE A 272 10.37 6.75 31.68
C ILE A 272 9.67 7.43 32.85
N ALA A 273 9.54 8.76 32.79
CA ALA A 273 8.81 9.55 33.77
C ALA A 273 7.28 9.46 33.57
N GLY A 274 6.84 9.27 32.32
CA GLY A 274 5.42 9.21 32.00
C GLY A 274 5.15 9.20 30.50
N PHE A 275 3.87 9.22 30.16
CA PHE A 275 3.36 9.33 28.81
C PHE A 275 2.53 10.59 28.67
N GLN A 276 2.61 11.26 27.52
CA GLN A 276 1.95 12.52 27.26
C GLN A 276 1.12 12.42 25.98
N VAL A 277 -0.14 12.86 26.04
CA VAL A 277 -0.99 13.02 24.86
C VAL A 277 -1.11 14.49 24.54
N VAL A 278 -0.69 14.87 23.33
CA VAL A 278 -0.79 16.24 22.81
C VAL A 278 -1.69 16.21 21.58
N SER A 279 -2.51 17.24 21.40
CA SER A 279 -3.32 17.39 20.19
C SER A 279 -2.95 18.66 19.44
N GLU A 280 -2.97 18.57 18.11
CA GLU A 280 -2.79 19.70 17.22
C GLU A 280 -3.88 19.76 16.16
N MET A 281 -4.26 20.98 15.78
CA MET A 281 -5.09 21.21 14.59
C MET A 281 -4.15 21.38 13.40
N VAL A 282 -4.08 20.37 12.54
CA VAL A 282 -3.31 20.42 11.31
C VAL A 282 -4.19 21.06 10.23
N SER A 283 -3.82 22.26 9.79
CA SER A 283 -4.52 22.97 8.71
C SER A 283 -3.67 23.07 7.44
N SER A 284 -4.25 22.70 6.30
CA SER A 284 -3.64 22.86 4.98
C SER A 284 -4.50 23.77 4.10
N ARG A 285 -3.86 24.58 3.25
CA ARG A 285 -4.55 25.48 2.30
C ARG A 285 -5.51 24.73 1.36
N ASN A 286 -5.17 23.49 0.98
CA ASN A 286 -5.85 22.78 -0.10
C ASN A 286 -6.64 21.54 0.38
N SER A 287 -6.38 21.05 1.58
CA SER A 287 -6.93 19.77 2.08
C SER A 287 -7.75 19.90 3.37
N GLY A 288 -8.07 21.13 3.79
CA GLY A 288 -8.85 21.41 4.98
C GLY A 288 -8.03 21.29 6.27
N SER A 289 -8.72 21.25 7.41
CA SER A 289 -8.12 21.09 8.74
C SER A 289 -8.61 19.83 9.42
N PHE A 290 -7.73 19.13 10.12
CA PHE A 290 -8.06 17.96 10.94
C PHE A 290 -7.34 18.02 12.29
N LEU A 291 -7.93 17.39 13.29
CA LEU A 291 -7.28 17.16 14.58
C LEU A 291 -6.38 15.94 14.47
N SER A 292 -5.14 16.10 14.93
CA SER A 292 -4.18 15.03 15.12
C SER A 292 -3.80 14.97 16.59
N HIS A 293 -3.54 13.76 17.07
CA HIS A 293 -3.15 13.49 18.44
C HIS A 293 -1.86 12.68 18.42
N GLU A 294 -0.85 13.11 19.18
CA GLU A 294 0.41 12.41 19.35
C GLU A 294 0.49 11.84 20.77
N LEU A 295 1.05 10.63 20.89
CA LEU A 295 1.44 10.03 22.15
C LEU A 295 2.96 10.05 22.23
N ASN A 296 3.49 10.65 23.29
CA ASN A 296 4.91 10.76 23.54
C ASN A 296 5.30 9.99 24.81
N VAL A 297 6.50 9.42 24.79
CA VAL A 297 7.21 8.96 25.98
C VAL A 297 8.00 10.14 26.54
N ILE A 298 7.86 10.39 27.84
CA ILE A 298 8.61 11.43 28.54
C ILE A 298 9.65 10.75 29.42
N LEU A 299 10.92 11.13 29.24
CA LEU A 299 12.03 10.59 30.01
C LEU A 299 12.24 11.38 31.30
N THR A 300 12.96 10.81 32.26
CA THR A 300 13.26 11.43 33.57
C THR A 300 14.07 12.72 33.47
N ASP A 301 14.77 12.93 32.35
CA ASP A 301 15.48 14.18 32.06
C ASP A 301 14.58 15.27 31.44
N GLY A 302 13.30 14.98 31.23
CA GLY A 302 12.31 15.86 30.60
C GLY A 302 12.31 15.82 29.07
N SER A 303 13.23 15.08 28.44
CA SER A 303 13.22 14.88 27.00
C SER A 303 12.03 14.01 26.58
N ARG A 304 11.60 14.18 25.33
CA ARG A 304 10.39 13.56 24.79
C ARG A 304 10.72 12.76 23.54
N LYS A 305 10.10 11.59 23.39
CA LYS A 305 10.17 10.77 22.17
C LYS A 305 8.76 10.43 21.70
N ASN A 306 8.50 10.68 20.42
CA ASN A 306 7.22 10.37 19.80
C ASN A 306 7.03 8.85 19.68
N LEU A 307 5.90 8.34 20.15
CA LEU A 307 5.57 6.91 20.17
C LEU A 307 4.61 6.55 19.02
N MET A 308 3.56 7.35 18.82
CA MET A 308 2.62 7.21 17.70
C MET A 308 1.71 8.41 17.56
N ASP A 309 1.15 8.56 16.36
CA ASP A 309 0.14 9.56 16.04
C ASP A 309 -1.19 8.91 15.63
N HIS A 310 -2.32 9.53 16.01
CA HIS A 310 -3.68 9.13 15.67
C HIS A 310 -4.56 10.34 15.33
N GLY A 311 -5.50 10.14 14.39
CA GLY A 311 -6.62 11.06 14.17
C GLY A 311 -7.85 10.80 15.06
N ASP A 312 -7.74 9.89 16.03
CA ASP A 312 -8.81 9.47 16.94
C ASP A 312 -8.29 9.49 18.39
N LEU A 313 -8.69 10.50 19.14
CA LEU A 313 -8.24 10.74 20.52
C LEU A 313 -8.61 9.58 21.45
N ASP A 314 -9.83 9.07 21.37
CA ASP A 314 -10.32 8.01 22.26
C ASP A 314 -9.53 6.72 22.06
N ALA A 315 -9.26 6.38 20.79
CA ALA A 315 -8.42 5.25 20.45
C ALA A 315 -6.97 5.44 20.96
N LEU A 316 -6.43 6.66 20.86
CA LEU A 316 -5.08 6.96 21.34
C LEU A 316 -5.00 6.90 22.87
N LEU A 317 -5.98 7.45 23.58
CA LEU A 317 -6.06 7.40 25.04
C LEU A 317 -6.24 5.97 25.54
N HIS A 318 -7.03 5.16 24.84
CA HIS A 318 -7.16 3.74 25.15
C HIS A 318 -5.82 3.00 25.03
N ASP A 319 -5.13 3.16 23.90
CA ASP A 319 -3.84 2.50 23.67
C ASP A 319 -2.76 3.05 24.63
N GLY A 320 -2.75 4.36 24.88
CA GLY A 320 -1.88 5.03 25.85
C GLY A 320 -2.07 4.51 27.27
N ARG A 321 -3.30 4.28 27.74
CA ARG A 321 -3.56 3.71 29.07
C ARG A 321 -3.01 2.29 29.22
N ARG A 322 -3.13 1.47 28.17
CA ARG A 322 -2.58 0.11 28.17
C ARG A 322 -1.05 0.11 28.23
N ILE A 323 -0.42 0.99 27.46
CA ILE A 323 1.04 1.15 27.45
C ILE A 323 1.52 1.66 28.81
N ALA A 324 0.92 2.74 29.32
CA ALA A 324 1.23 3.34 30.61
C ALA A 324 1.06 2.33 31.76
N GLY A 325 -0.04 1.58 31.76
CA GLY A 325 -0.32 0.53 32.76
C GLY A 325 0.68 -0.63 32.70
N LEU A 326 1.14 -1.02 31.51
CA LEU A 326 2.17 -2.06 31.37
C LEU A 326 3.55 -1.57 31.86
N VAL A 327 3.88 -0.31 31.61
CA VAL A 327 5.15 0.31 32.03
C VAL A 327 5.13 0.69 33.51
N GLY A 328 3.96 0.92 34.09
CA GLY A 328 3.82 1.41 35.47
C GLY A 328 4.08 2.91 35.62
N ALA A 329 3.90 3.68 34.55
CA ALA A 329 4.12 5.13 34.52
C ALA A 329 2.79 5.89 34.29
N PRO A 330 2.67 7.17 34.71
CA PRO A 330 1.45 7.94 34.52
C PRO A 330 1.20 8.27 33.04
N LEU A 331 -0.08 8.44 32.69
CA LEU A 331 -0.52 9.00 31.40
C LEU A 331 -1.13 10.38 31.65
N TRP A 332 -0.53 11.41 31.06
CA TRP A 332 -1.03 12.78 31.10
C TRP A 332 -1.73 13.14 29.79
N ALA A 333 -2.91 13.73 29.91
CA ALA A 333 -3.60 14.35 28.79
C ALA A 333 -4.32 15.61 29.28
N MET A 334 -4.31 16.67 28.49
CA MET A 334 -5.17 17.81 28.79
C MET A 334 -6.63 17.37 28.63
N GLN A 335 -7.48 17.72 29.61
CA GLN A 335 -8.92 17.53 29.46
C GLN A 335 -9.40 18.46 28.33
N TYR A 336 -10.00 17.85 27.30
CA TYR A 336 -10.76 18.60 26.30
C TYR A 336 -12.20 18.67 26.82
N GLU A 337 -12.61 19.83 27.31
CA GLU A 337 -14.02 20.13 27.60
C GLU A 337 -14.85 20.18 26.32
#